data_AF-A0A382DMS9-F1
#
_entry.id   AF-A0A382DMS9-F1
#
_cell.length_a   1.000
_cell.length_b   1.000
_cell.length_c   1.000
_cell.angle_alpha   90.00
_cell.angle_beta   90.00
_cell.angle_gamma   90.00
#
_symmetry.space_group_name_H-M   'P 1'
#
loop_
_entity.id
_entity.type
_entity.pdbx_description
1 polymer ?
#
loop_
_entity_poly.entity_id
_entity_poly.type
_entity_poly.pdbx_seq_one_letter_code
_entity_poly.pdbx_strand_id
1 'polypeptide(L)' 'MYLIRYEKTLPPWRVSQDEVEADDPEDAVKEFYKRHDSFEDKIHSVYEKTSMITYQKVM' A
#
# COMPACT_ATOMS: atom_id res chain seq x y z
N MET A 1 10.50 4.21 -2.32
CA MET A 1 9.59 3.08 -2.64
C MET A 1 8.73 2.80 -1.42
N TYR A 2 7.42 2.82 -1.61
CA TYR A 2 6.42 2.67 -0.56
C TYR A 2 5.60 1.40 -0.79
N LEU A 3 5.20 0.76 0.31
CA LEU A 3 4.28 -0.36 0.34
C LEU A 3 2.94 0.11 0.90
N ILE A 4 1.89 -0.02 0.11
CA ILE A 4 0.53 0.35 0.49
C ILE A 4 -0.26 -0.91 0.78
N ARG A 5 -0.76 -1.02 2.00
CA ARG A 5 -1.70 -2.07 2.39
C ARG A 5 -3.11 -1.54 2.25
N TYR A 6 -3.93 -2.22 1.46
CA TYR A 6 -5.31 -1.83 1.18
C TYR A 6 -6.25 -3.04 1.29
N GLU A 7 -7.52 -2.78 1.53
CA GLU A 7 -8.59 -3.77 1.59
C GLU A 7 -9.62 -3.49 0.50
N LYS A 8 -10.02 -4.55 -0.21
CA LYS A 8 -11.15 -4.50 -1.13
C LYS A 8 -12.44 -4.38 -0.34
N THR A 9 -13.20 -3.31 -0.56
CA THR A 9 -14.51 -3.05 0.08
C THR A 9 -15.61 -3.94 -0.51
N LEU A 10 -15.40 -4.48 -1.71
CA LEU A 10 -16.29 -5.43 -2.35
C LEU A 10 -15.92 -6.89 -1.98
N PRO A 11 -16.92 -7.76 -1.76
CA PRO A 11 -16.68 -9.16 -1.49
C PRO A 11 -16.04 -9.86 -2.70
N PRO A 12 -15.06 -10.76 -2.49
CA PRO A 12 -14.53 -11.16 -1.19
C PRO A 12 -13.58 -10.09 -0.61
N TRP A 13 -13.87 -9.62 0.61
CA TRP A 13 -13.02 -8.65 1.32
C TRP A 13 -11.63 -9.25 1.52
N ARG A 14 -10.68 -8.75 0.73
CA ARG A 14 -9.30 -9.22 0.72
C ARG A 14 -8.39 -8.05 1.03
N VAL A 15 -7.42 -8.32 1.89
CA VAL A 15 -6.33 -7.39 2.17
C VAL A 15 -5.19 -7.71 1.22
N SER A 16 -4.79 -6.70 0.45
CA SER A 16 -3.72 -6.77 -0.54
C SER A 16 -2.66 -5.71 -0.24
N GLN A 17 -1.52 -5.85 -0.91
CA GLN A 17 -0.41 -4.92 -0.80
C GLN A 17 0.03 -4.53 -2.21
N ASP A 18 0.29 -3.24 -2.43
CA ASP A 18 0.86 -2.72 -3.67
C ASP A 18 2.15 -1.96 -3.38
N GLU A 19 3.07 -2.02 -4.32
CA GLU A 19 4.37 -1.37 -4.24
C GLU A 19 4.40 -0.20 -5.23
N VAL A 20 4.65 0.98 -4.69
CA VAL A 20 4.59 2.24 -5.41
C VAL A 20 5.94 2.93 -5.31
N GLU A 21 6.45 3.39 -6.45
CA GLU A 21 7.59 4.29 -6.46
C GLU A 21 7.06 5.72 -6.32
N ALA A 22 7.47 6.37 -5.23
CA ALA A 22 7.11 7.75 -4.90
C ALA A 22 8.17 8.29 -3.94
N ASP A 23 8.29 9.62 -3.90
CA ASP A 23 9.20 10.37 -3.01
C ASP A 23 8.58 10.60 -1.62
N ASP A 24 7.25 10.68 -1.53
CA ASP A 24 6.52 10.98 -0.31
C ASP A 24 5.32 10.03 -0.11
N PRO A 25 4.86 9.81 1.13
CA PRO A 25 3.69 8.96 1.40
C PRO A 25 2.40 9.51 0.78
N GLU A 26 2.25 10.83 0.69
CA GLU A 26 1.10 11.45 0.01
C GLU A 26 1.10 11.19 -1.50
N ASP A 27 2.28 11.22 -2.11
CA ASP A 27 2.45 10.95 -3.54
C ASP A 27 2.23 9.45 -3.83
N ALA A 28 2.69 8.57 -2.94
CA ALA A 28 2.43 7.13 -3.00
C ALA A 28 0.92 6.82 -3.01
N VAL A 29 0.13 7.51 -2.19
CA VAL A 29 -1.33 7.35 -2.14
C VAL A 29 -1.98 7.81 -3.45
N LYS A 30 -1.52 8.92 -4.03
CA LYS A 30 -2.02 9.41 -5.32
C LYS A 30 -1.69 8.43 -6.44
N GLU A 31 -0.46 7.94 -6.50
CA GLU A 31 -0.01 6.94 -7.48
C GLU A 31 -0.77 5.62 -7.35
N PHE A 32 -1.16 5.25 -6.13
CA PHE A 32 -2.02 4.10 -5.89
C PHE A 32 -3.43 4.31 -6.45
N TYR A 33 -4.08 5.43 -6.14
CA TYR A 33 -5.43 5.71 -6.67
C TYR A 33 -5.47 6.01 -8.17
N LYS A 34 -4.34 6.19 -8.86
CA LYS A 34 -4.30 6.19 -10.34
C LYS A 34 -4.56 4.80 -10.92
N ARG A 35 -4.19 3.74 -10.18
CA ARG A 35 -4.31 2.34 -10.60
C ARG A 35 -5.46 1.60 -9.90
N HIS A 36 -5.94 2.15 -8.78
CA HIS A 36 -6.96 1.59 -7.92
C HIS A 36 -8.19 2.49 -7.80
N ASP A 37 -9.36 1.88 -7.68
CA ASP A 37 -10.59 2.63 -7.51
C ASP A 37 -10.77 3.01 -6.03
N SER A 38 -10.91 4.30 -5.73
CA SER A 38 -11.04 4.80 -4.35
C SER A 38 -12.29 4.33 -3.60
N PHE A 39 -13.30 3.83 -4.33
CA PHE A 39 -14.53 3.30 -3.77
C PHE A 39 -14.39 1.80 -3.45
N GLU A 40 -13.65 1.07 -4.28
CA GLU A 40 -13.39 -0.37 -4.10
C GLU A 40 -12.16 -0.67 -3.21
N ASP A 41 -11.15 0.19 -3.21
CA ASP A 41 -9.87 -0.03 -2.54
C ASP A 41 -9.68 0.94 -1.39
N LYS A 42 -9.78 0.44 -0.16
CA LYS A 42 -9.57 1.24 1.05
C LYS A 42 -8.16 1.05 1.58
N ILE A 43 -7.35 2.11 1.53
CA ILE A 43 -6.01 2.10 2.13
C ILE A 43 -6.10 1.97 3.66
N HIS A 44 -5.38 1.00 4.20
CA HIS A 44 -5.22 0.81 5.64
C HIS A 44 -3.93 1.44 6.17
N SER A 45 -2.83 1.33 5.43
CA SER A 45 -1.53 1.80 5.89
C SER A 45 -0.57 1.98 4.72
N VAL A 46 0.33 2.96 4.85
CA VAL A 46 1.41 3.24 3.90
C VAL A 46 2.72 3.13 4.67
N TYR A 47 3.64 2.31 4.17
CA TYR A 47 4.94 2.06 4.77
C TYR A 47 6.05 2.39 3.79
N GLU A 48 7.14 2.99 4.25
CA GLU A 48 8.34 3.09 3.43
C GLU A 48 9.06 1.74 3.40
N LYS A 49 9.32 1.20 2.20
CA LYS A 49 9.90 -0.14 2.02
C LYS A 49 11.28 -0.28 2.66
N THR A 50 12.05 0.81 2.76
CA THR A 50 13.35 0.85 3.45
C THR A 50 13.25 0.36 4.89
N SER A 51 12.12 0.59 5.57
CA SER A 51 11.91 0.18 6.96
C SER A 51 11.56 -1.30 7.12
N MET A 52 11.15 -2.01 6.07
CA MET A 52 10.74 -3.42 6.16
C MET A 52 11.90 -4.42 6.08
N ILE A 53 13.04 -4.05 5.48
CA ILE A 53 14.21 -4.93 5.36
C ILE A 53 14.78 -5.29 6.74
N THR A 54 14.59 -4.42 7.73
CA THR A 54 15.08 -4.63 9.10
C THR A 54 14.28 -5.69 9.87
N TYR A 55 13.00 -5.89 9.56
CA TYR A 55 12.14 -6.83 10.30
C TYR A 55 12.13 -8.25 9.71
N GLN A 56 12.60 -8.44 8.47
CA GLN A 56 12.62 -9.76 7.84
C GLN A 56 13.90 -10.57 8.12
N LYS A 57 14.91 -9.97 8.79
CA LYS A 57 16.18 -10.64 9.15
C LYS A 57 16.22 -11.18 10.59
N VAL A 58 15.09 -11.21 11.30
CA VAL A 58 15.01 -11.76 12.66
C VAL A 58 13.81 -12.70 12.79
N MET A 59 13.79 -13.77 12.00
CA MET A 59 13.12 -15.04 12.33
C MET A 59 13.93 -16.19 11.76
#